data_AF-A0A1C9W721-F1
#
_entry.id   AF-A0A1C9W721-F1
#
_cell.length_a   1.000
_cell.length_b   1.000
_cell.length_c   1.000
_cell.angle_alpha   90.00
_cell.angle_beta   90.00
_cell.angle_gamma   90.00
#
_symmetry.space_group_name_H-M   'P 1'
#
loop_
_entity.id
_entity.type
_entity.pdbx_description
1 polymer ?
#
loop_
_entity_poly.entity_id
_entity_poly.type
_entity_poly.pdbx_seq_one_letter_code
_entity_poly.pdbx_strand_id
1 'polypeptide(L)'
;MLVAVLGCLIFVVSVLQIRFPGLAVMLKNTEPEIWKSLGAPSGFSFADLGNTISLYTWILSKRFLDSDNPELVEAAKRAHAKARRVQCGLILGLIMMVAGFAVALLRTFA
;
A
#
# COMPACT_ATOMS: atom_id res chain seq x y z
N MET A 1 18.01 -19.13 3.85
CA MET A 1 16.61 -19.59 3.99
C MET A 1 15.86 -18.79 5.06
N LEU A 2 16.20 -18.86 6.36
CA LEU A 2 15.51 -18.11 7.44
C LEU A 2 15.31 -16.61 7.17
N VAL A 3 16.36 -15.91 6.70
CA VAL A 3 16.29 -14.47 6.37
C VAL A 3 15.28 -14.18 5.26
N ALA A 4 15.21 -15.04 4.24
CA ALA A 4 14.26 -14.89 3.14
C ALA A 4 12.81 -15.14 3.60
N VAL A 5 12.61 -16.12 4.49
CA VAL A 5 11.29 -16.39 5.10
C VAL A 5 10.82 -15.20 5.94
N LEU A 6 11.71 -14.61 6.76
CA LEU A 6 11.40 -13.40 7.52
C LEU A 6 11.07 -12.21 6.61
N GLY A 7 11.83 -12.01 5.54
CA GLY A 7 11.54 -10.97 4.54
C GLY A 7 10.16 -11.15 3.89
N CYS A 8 9.80 -12.39 3.57
CA CYS A 8 8.49 -12.73 3.00
C CYS A 8 7.35 -12.44 3.99
N LEU A 9 7.50 -12.81 5.26
CA LEU A 9 6.53 -12.50 6.31
C LEU A 9 6.31 -10.99 6.47
N ILE A 10 7.39 -10.20 6.52
CA ILE A 10 7.32 -8.74 6.60
C ILE A 10 6.59 -8.17 5.37
N PHE A 11 6.92 -8.67 4.18
CA PHE A 11 6.28 -8.24 2.94
C PHE A 11 4.78 -8.52 2.94
N VAL A 12 4.37 -9.76 3.25
CA VAL A 12 2.95 -10.16 3.30
C VAL A 12 2.19 -9.35 4.34
N VAL A 13 2.73 -9.21 5.56
CA VAL A 13 2.11 -8.38 6.60
C VAL A 13 1.95 -6.93 6.15
N SER A 14 2.92 -6.39 5.41
CA SER A 14 2.83 -5.02 4.87
C SER A 14 1.72 -4.91 3.81
N VAL A 15 1.60 -5.87 2.88
CA VAL A 15 0.50 -5.91 1.90
C VAL A 15 -0.87 -5.99 2.60
N LEU A 16 -0.99 -6.80 3.65
CA LEU A 16 -2.23 -6.95 4.42
C LEU A 16 -2.68 -5.65 5.09
N GLN A 17 -1.75 -4.76 5.41
CA GLN A 17 -2.02 -3.46 6.01
C GLN A 17 -2.50 -2.40 5.02
N ILE A 18 -2.44 -2.65 3.70
CA ILE A 18 -2.97 -1.76 2.65
C ILE A 18 -4.50 -1.78 2.71
N ARG A 19 -5.09 -1.01 3.61
CA ARG A 19 -6.55 -0.88 3.77
C ARG A 19 -6.90 0.56 4.12
N PHE A 20 -7.79 1.14 3.31
CA PHE A 20 -8.25 2.53 3.43
C PHE A 20 -9.78 2.65 3.21
N PRO A 21 -10.61 1.87 3.92
CA PRO A 21 -12.05 1.83 3.68
C PRO A 21 -12.73 3.18 3.94
N GLY A 22 -12.35 3.89 5.01
CA GLY A 22 -12.91 5.20 5.32
C GLY A 22 -12.63 6.24 4.22
N LEU A 23 -11.42 6.22 3.65
CA LEU A 23 -11.06 7.14 2.56
C LEU A 23 -11.80 6.79 1.27
N ALA A 24 -11.97 5.51 0.96
CA ALA A 24 -12.72 5.07 -0.21
C ALA A 24 -14.20 5.52 -0.14
N VAL A 25 -14.83 5.41 1.04
CA VAL A 25 -16.21 5.87 1.27
C VAL A 25 -16.31 7.40 1.16
N MET A 26 -15.37 8.14 1.76
CA MET A 26 -15.33 9.60 1.62
C MET A 26 -15.17 10.02 0.16
N LEU A 27 -14.24 9.39 -0.57
CA LEU A 27 -14.01 9.70 -1.98
C LEU A 27 -15.26 9.41 -2.83
N LYS A 28 -15.97 8.32 -2.55
CA LYS A 28 -17.23 7.98 -3.22
C LYS A 28 -18.32 9.04 -3.01
N ASN A 29 -18.40 9.61 -1.82
CA ASN A 29 -19.45 10.58 -1.46
C ASN A 29 -19.12 12.01 -1.89
N THR A 30 -17.84 12.39 -1.88
CA THR A 30 -17.42 13.75 -2.15
C THR A 30 -16.99 13.94 -3.61
N GLU A 31 -16.16 13.03 -4.13
CA GLU A 31 -15.53 13.14 -5.45
C GLU A 31 -15.70 11.84 -6.25
N PRO A 32 -16.93 11.52 -6.66
CA PRO A 32 -17.24 10.24 -7.29
C PRO A 32 -16.50 10.02 -8.61
N GLU A 33 -16.11 11.09 -9.31
CA GLU A 33 -15.33 10.99 -10.55
C GLU A 33 -13.92 10.47 -10.29
N ILE A 34 -13.23 11.01 -9.27
CA ILE A 34 -11.92 10.51 -8.85
C ILE A 34 -12.06 9.07 -8.36
N TRP A 35 -13.07 8.80 -7.52
CA TRP A 35 -13.32 7.44 -7.04
C TRP A 35 -13.52 6.42 -8.18
N LYS A 36 -14.29 6.76 -9.21
CA LYS A 36 -14.44 5.92 -10.41
C LYS A 36 -13.14 5.79 -11.20
N SER A 37 -12.35 6.86 -11.34
CA SER A 37 -11.06 6.81 -12.05
C SER A 37 -10.04 5.88 -11.37
N LEU A 38 -10.16 5.69 -10.05
CA LEU A 38 -9.36 4.75 -9.27
C LEU A 38 -9.88 3.30 -9.34
N GLY A 39 -10.90 3.03 -10.16
CA GLY A 39 -11.52 1.71 -10.31
C GLY A 39 -12.65 1.45 -9.33
N ALA A 40 -13.23 2.48 -8.70
CA ALA A 40 -14.26 2.33 -7.67
C ALA A 40 -13.83 1.46 -6.47
N PRO A 41 -12.68 1.79 -5.83
CA PRO A 41 -12.11 0.96 -4.78
C PRO A 41 -13.08 0.84 -3.59
N SER A 42 -13.23 -0.40 -3.09
CA SER A 42 -13.93 -0.67 -1.82
C SER A 42 -13.10 -0.26 -0.58
N GLY A 43 -11.79 -0.05 -0.77
CA GLY A 43 -10.82 0.27 0.29
C GLY A 43 -10.35 -0.95 1.09
N PHE A 44 -10.79 -2.16 0.72
CA PHE A 44 -10.33 -3.43 1.28
C PHE A 44 -9.46 -4.20 0.28
N SER A 45 -8.19 -4.38 0.62
CA SER A 45 -7.18 -5.02 -0.25
C SER A 45 -7.50 -6.47 -0.68
N PHE A 46 -8.31 -7.24 0.06
CA PHE A 46 -8.63 -8.63 -0.33
C PHE A 46 -9.77 -8.77 -1.34
N ALA A 47 -10.76 -7.89 -1.30
CA ALA A 47 -11.90 -7.96 -2.22
C ALA A 47 -11.58 -7.32 -3.57
N ASP A 48 -10.64 -6.38 -3.58
CA ASP A 48 -10.32 -5.55 -4.73
C ASP A 48 -8.89 -5.05 -4.67
N LEU A 49 -7.95 -6.00 -4.74
CA LEU A 49 -6.51 -5.72 -4.59
C LEU A 49 -6.04 -4.71 -5.64
N GLY A 50 -6.51 -4.84 -6.88
CA GLY A 50 -6.18 -3.94 -7.99
C GLY A 50 -6.60 -2.50 -7.70
N ASN A 51 -7.87 -2.26 -7.39
CA ASN A 51 -8.34 -0.89 -7.17
C ASN A 51 -7.86 -0.31 -5.84
N THR A 52 -7.62 -1.17 -4.83
CA THR A 52 -7.00 -0.74 -3.57
C THR A 52 -5.55 -0.30 -3.79
N ILE A 53 -4.80 -0.93 -4.70
CA ILE A 53 -3.47 -0.46 -5.12
C ILE A 53 -3.56 0.88 -5.85
N SER A 54 -4.57 1.09 -6.71
CA SER A 54 -4.80 2.39 -7.35
C SER A 54 -5.04 3.49 -6.32
N LEU A 55 -5.89 3.24 -5.32
CA LEU A 55 -6.11 4.16 -4.20
C LEU A 55 -4.83 4.38 -3.38
N TYR A 56 -4.08 3.33 -3.08
CA TYR A 56 -2.81 3.41 -2.37
C TYR A 56 -1.78 4.27 -3.12
N THR A 57 -1.66 4.07 -4.42
CA THR A 57 -0.77 4.84 -5.30
C THR A 57 -1.19 6.30 -5.36
N TRP A 58 -2.50 6.56 -5.48
CA TRP A 58 -3.06 7.90 -5.44
C TRP A 58 -2.73 8.62 -4.12
N ILE A 59 -2.90 7.94 -2.97
CA ILE A 59 -2.51 8.46 -1.65
C ILE A 59 -1.00 8.76 -1.60
N LEU A 60 -0.15 7.85 -2.07
CA LEU A 60 1.30 8.05 -2.05
C LEU A 60 1.75 9.22 -2.94
N SER A 61 1.10 9.39 -4.08
CA SER A 61 1.36 10.49 -5.02
C SER A 61 0.86 11.85 -4.55
N LYS A 62 0.15 11.90 -3.41
CA LYS A 62 -0.44 13.13 -2.83
C LYS A 62 -1.43 13.87 -3.75
N ARG A 63 -2.00 13.19 -4.75
CA ARG A 63 -3.04 13.75 -5.63
C ARG A 63 -4.29 14.24 -4.89
N PHE A 64 -4.48 13.83 -3.65
CA PHE A 64 -5.53 14.37 -2.77
C PHE A 64 -5.35 15.85 -2.42
N LEU A 65 -4.17 16.45 -2.65
CA LEU A 65 -3.95 17.88 -2.40
C LEU A 65 -4.66 18.77 -3.41
N ASP A 66 -5.05 18.22 -4.56
CA ASP A 66 -5.77 18.94 -5.62
C ASP A 66 -7.29 18.97 -5.36
N SER A 67 -7.77 18.31 -4.31
CA SER A 67 -9.20 18.29 -3.93
C SER A 67 -9.57 19.55 -3.15
N ASP A 68 -10.72 20.15 -3.49
CA ASP A 68 -11.27 21.32 -2.78
C ASP A 68 -11.90 20.97 -1.41
N ASN A 69 -12.09 19.69 -1.09
CA ASN A 69 -12.68 19.28 0.17
C ASN A 69 -11.62 19.15 1.30
N PRO A 70 -11.66 20.01 2.34
CA PRO A 70 -10.66 19.99 3.41
C PRO A 70 -10.72 18.74 4.30
N GLU A 71 -11.90 18.15 4.50
CA GLU A 71 -12.07 16.92 5.28
C GLU A 71 -11.44 15.72 4.57
N LEU A 72 -11.62 15.63 3.24
CA LEU A 72 -11.00 14.61 2.41
C LEU A 72 -9.47 14.74 2.45
N VAL A 73 -8.95 15.96 2.33
CA VAL A 73 -7.51 16.25 2.40
C VAL A 73 -6.95 15.81 3.76
N GLU A 74 -7.63 16.10 4.86
CA GLU A 74 -7.16 15.71 6.19
C GLU A 74 -7.17 14.18 6.39
N ALA A 75 -8.25 13.52 5.98
CA ALA A 75 -8.33 12.05 6.00
C ALA A 75 -7.23 11.41 5.14
N ALA A 76 -6.98 11.96 3.95
CA ALA A 76 -5.95 11.51 3.04
C ALA A 76 -4.53 11.74 3.57
N LYS A 77 -4.27 12.85 4.29
CA LYS A 77 -2.99 13.09 4.99
C LYS A 77 -2.71 12.02 6.05
N ARG A 78 -3.71 11.66 6.86
CA ARG A 78 -3.59 10.57 7.85
C ARG A 78 -3.36 9.23 7.15
N ALA A 79 -4.09 8.97 6.06
CA ALA A 79 -3.90 7.78 5.24
C ALA A 79 -2.50 7.73 4.59
N HIS A 80 -1.94 8.87 4.18
CA HIS A 80 -0.60 8.98 3.60
C HIS A 80 0.50 8.57 4.59
N ALA A 81 0.41 9.00 5.86
CA ALA A 81 1.34 8.57 6.90
C ALA A 81 1.31 7.05 7.11
N LYS A 82 0.12 6.44 7.06
CA LYS A 82 -0.04 4.98 7.09
C LYS A 82 0.54 4.33 5.83
N ALA A 83 0.22 4.86 4.64
CA ALA A 83 0.67 4.33 3.36
C ALA A 83 2.20 4.31 3.25
N ARG A 84 2.87 5.35 3.77
CA ARG A 84 4.33 5.45 3.81
C ARG A 84 4.97 4.42 4.73
N ARG A 85 4.37 4.14 5.89
CA ARG A 85 4.84 3.04 6.78
C ARG A 85 4.76 1.69 6.08
N VAL A 86 3.64 1.44 5.39
CA VAL A 86 3.47 0.22 4.59
C VAL A 86 4.50 0.15 3.47
N GLN A 87 4.78 1.26 2.78
CA GLN A 87 5.81 1.32 1.73
C GLN A 87 7.19 0.94 2.26
N CYS A 88 7.58 1.48 3.42
CA CYS A 88 8.84 1.10 4.06
C CYS A 88 8.88 -0.39 4.41
N GLY A 89 7.79 -0.95 4.92
CA GLY A 89 7.68 -2.39 5.21
C GLY A 89 7.83 -3.27 3.97
N LEU A 90 7.19 -2.88 2.85
CA LEU A 90 7.32 -3.57 1.56
C LEU A 90 8.76 -3.55 1.04
N ILE A 91 9.40 -2.38 1.07
CA ILE A 91 10.79 -2.21 0.61
C ILE A 91 11.74 -3.02 1.51
N LEU A 92 11.58 -2.95 2.83
CA LEU A 92 12.41 -3.68 3.78
C LEU A 92 12.26 -5.19 3.60
N GLY A 93 11.02 -5.69 3.50
CA GLY A 93 10.74 -7.10 3.24
C GLY A 93 11.36 -7.58 1.94
N LEU A 94 11.26 -6.78 0.87
CA LEU A 94 11.85 -7.07 -0.42
C LEU A 94 13.39 -7.14 -0.36
N ILE A 95 14.04 -6.15 0.28
CA ILE A 95 15.50 -6.14 0.46
C ILE A 95 15.96 -7.39 1.20
N MET A 96 15.28 -7.75 2.29
CA MET A 96 15.58 -8.96 3.07
C MET A 96 15.37 -10.24 2.27
N MET A 97 14.32 -10.31 1.44
CA MET A 97 14.10 -11.46 0.54
C MET A 97 15.24 -11.61 -0.46
N VAL A 98 15.63 -10.53 -1.14
CA VAL A 98 16.70 -10.54 -2.15
C VAL A 98 18.04 -10.92 -1.50
N ALA A 99 18.39 -10.30 -0.37
CA ALA A 99 19.61 -10.60 0.36
C ALA A 99 19.62 -12.05 0.87
N GLY A 100 18.51 -12.51 1.46
CA GLY A 100 18.36 -13.87 1.97
C GLY A 100 18.42 -14.93 0.87
N PHE A 101 17.95 -14.61 -0.33
CA PHE A 101 18.05 -15.45 -1.52
C PHE A 101 19.50 -15.52 -2.04
N ALA A 102 20.17 -14.38 -2.18
CA ALA A 102 21.58 -14.34 -2.61
C ALA A 102 22.49 -15.13 -1.66
N VAL A 103 22.32 -14.98 -0.34
CA VAL A 103 23.06 -15.75 0.67
C VAL A 103 22.76 -17.25 0.58
N ALA A 104 21.50 -17.61 0.31
CA ALA A 104 21.13 -19.01 0.14
C ALA A 104 21.81 -19.61 -1.10
N LEU A 105 21.80 -18.91 -2.23
CA LEU A 105 22.51 -19.34 -3.45
C LEU A 105 24.00 -19.53 -3.18
N LEU A 106 24.67 -18.54 -2.57
CA LEU A 106 26.10 -18.63 -2.28
C LEU A 106 26.45 -19.84 -1.40
N ARG A 107 25.62 -20.19 -0.42
CA ARG A 107 25.83 -21.38 0.43
C ARG A 107 25.56 -22.72 -0.26
N THR A 108 24.79 -22.73 -1.34
CA THR A 108 24.51 -23.96 -2.09
C THR A 108 25.60 -24.25 -3.12
N PHE A 109 26.31 -23.21 -3.60
CA PHE A 109 27.38 -23.33 -4.60
C PHE A 109 28.80 -23.35 -4.01
N ALA A 110 28.96 -23.04 -2.72
CA ALA A 110 30.23 -23.10 -1.97
C ALA A 110 30.27 -24.35 -1.08
#